data_AF-A0A939H9C2-F1
#
_entry.id   AF-A0A939H9C2-F1
#
_cell.length_a   1.000
_cell.length_b   1.000
_cell.length_c   1.000
_cell.angle_alpha   90.00
_cell.angle_beta   90.00
_cell.angle_gamma   90.00
#
_symmetry.space_group_name_H-M   'P 1'
#
loop_
_entity.id
_entity.type
_entity.pdbx_description
1 polymer ?
#
loop_
_entity_poly.entity_id
_entity_poly.type
_entity_poly.pdbx_seq_one_letter_code
_entity_poly.pdbx_strand_id
1 'polypeptide(L)'
;MGEVVAVRLHRRSGHVGLSMLDVDDSEPVLRAPELVPGGGPWLVPGRDLVQRTSTAQSLHNTPAPEAPDERSPAGAKALKSAGLALATERAKVQQLEVELQVLRAANNRHQTHAALLDADVMLGRQQAAELSGVEREIDRLRRELATTNRQLSDLRKKLRAVRKDEAVPDQVFLDPDKDFDFRLKYSWAVQIPASEKSRLPLGRYRIGGEFLRSLRDQPQEKQKKACKAIVDLLVNDPAKLSAREAHQLRTAASGGSPAVTRNGGQDVCWRLYIEQNVAAARRLHYWKCADGVIELASVTVHDGTQA
;
A
#
# COMPACT_ATOMS: atom_id res chain seq x y z
N MET A 1 25.91 26.57 -3.95
CA MET A 1 25.34 26.78 -2.61
C MET A 1 24.37 25.64 -2.38
N GLY A 2 24.62 24.78 -1.39
CA GLY A 2 23.69 23.71 -1.02
C GLY A 2 23.18 24.02 0.38
N GLU A 3 21.87 24.11 0.55
CA GLU A 3 21.24 24.40 1.84
C GLU A 3 20.95 23.09 2.59
N VAL A 4 21.20 23.08 3.90
CA VAL A 4 20.85 21.96 4.78
C VAL A 4 19.51 22.25 5.42
N VAL A 5 18.49 21.47 5.06
CA VAL A 5 17.11 21.63 5.54
C VAL A 5 16.68 20.47 6.44
N ALA A 6 15.84 20.77 7.43
CA ALA A 6 15.23 19.75 8.28
C ALA A 6 14.08 19.05 7.55
N VAL A 7 14.01 17.72 7.66
CA VAL A 7 12.98 16.89 7.02
C VAL A 7 12.48 15.84 8.00
N ARG A 8 11.20 15.46 7.90
CA ARG A 8 10.64 14.37 8.70
C ARG A 8 10.89 13.03 8.00
N LEU A 9 11.45 12.08 8.75
CA LEU A 9 11.67 10.71 8.32
C LEU A 9 10.44 9.86 8.65
N HIS A 10 9.84 9.21 7.65
CA HIS A 10 8.74 8.28 7.86
C HIS A 10 9.12 6.87 7.39
N ARG A 11 8.72 5.85 8.15
CA ARG A 11 8.88 4.45 7.77
C ARG A 11 7.52 3.80 7.57
N ARG A 12 7.20 3.39 6.34
CA ARG A 12 5.94 2.69 6.02
C ARG A 12 6.23 1.44 5.20
N SER A 13 5.75 0.30 5.69
CA SER A 13 5.88 -1.00 5.02
C SER A 13 7.33 -1.34 4.59
N GLY A 14 8.31 -1.04 5.44
CA GLY A 14 9.73 -1.30 5.17
C GLY A 14 10.45 -0.24 4.34
N HIS A 15 9.73 0.71 3.73
CA HIS A 15 10.32 1.82 2.98
C HIS A 15 10.54 3.05 3.86
N VAL A 16 11.64 3.76 3.61
CA VAL A 16 12.00 5.02 4.25
C VAL A 16 11.66 6.16 3.29
N GLY A 17 10.82 7.09 3.73
CA GLY A 17 10.45 8.30 3.00
C GLY A 17 10.84 9.56 3.77
N LEU A 18 11.12 10.63 3.04
CA LEU A 18 11.40 11.96 3.58
C LEU A 18 10.21 12.88 3.23
N SER A 19 9.70 13.63 4.20
CA SER A 19 8.65 14.63 4.01
C SER A 19 9.13 15.99 4.50
N MET A 20 8.82 17.03 3.72
CA MET A 20 8.92 18.44 4.13
C MET A 20 7.55 19.02 4.53
N LEU A 21 6.46 18.25 4.35
CA LEU A 21 5.12 18.64 4.76
C LEU A 21 4.92 18.27 6.24
N ASP A 22 4.42 19.22 7.03
CA ASP A 22 4.17 19.14 8.48
C ASP A 22 5.39 19.09 9.41
N VAL A 23 6.53 19.67 9.02
CA VAL A 23 7.65 19.90 9.96
C VAL A 23 7.24 21.05 10.89
N ASP A 24 7.05 20.77 12.17
CA ASP A 24 6.74 21.76 13.20
C ASP A 24 8.06 22.32 13.76
N ASP A 25 8.24 23.64 13.70
CA ASP A 25 9.45 24.33 14.17
C ASP A 25 9.69 24.18 15.69
N SER A 26 8.68 23.70 16.43
CA SER A 26 8.78 23.41 17.87
C SER A 26 9.24 21.99 18.20
N GLU A 27 9.36 21.10 17.21
CA GLU A 27 9.81 19.72 17.41
C GLU A 27 11.36 19.63 17.45
N PRO A 28 11.96 18.91 18.42
CA PRO A 28 13.41 18.83 18.53
C PRO A 28 14.04 18.09 17.35
N VAL A 29 14.90 18.78 16.59
CA VAL A 29 15.66 18.19 15.48
C VAL A 29 16.66 17.17 16.02
N LEU A 30 16.52 15.92 15.60
CA LEU A 30 17.45 14.85 15.97
C LEU A 30 18.76 14.97 15.21
N ARG A 31 19.86 14.59 15.87
CA ARG A 31 21.20 14.59 15.27
C ARG A 31 21.24 13.62 14.09
N ALA A 32 21.88 14.04 13.00
CA ALA A 32 22.13 13.18 11.85
C ALA A 32 22.91 11.92 12.28
N PRO A 33 22.51 10.72 11.82
CA PRO A 33 23.18 9.47 12.20
C PRO A 33 24.61 9.43 11.66
N GLU A 34 25.51 8.80 12.40
CA GLU A 34 26.90 8.60 12.00
C GLU A 34 26.95 7.60 10.83
N LEU A 35 27.52 8.00 9.70
CA LEU A 35 27.71 7.10 8.53
C LEU A 35 28.82 6.08 8.76
N VAL A 36 29.75 6.38 9.68
CA VAL A 36 30.89 5.53 10.04
C VAL A 36 30.99 5.54 11.57
N PRO A 37 31.26 4.40 12.24
CA PRO A 37 31.41 4.36 13.69
C PRO A 37 32.47 5.35 14.20
N GLY A 38 32.06 6.29 15.06
CA GLY A 38 32.95 7.34 15.60
C GLY A 38 33.13 8.55 14.68
N GLY A 39 32.40 8.61 13.56
CA GLY A 39 32.38 9.76 12.66
C GLY A 39 31.43 10.85 13.15
N GLY A 40 31.84 12.12 13.08
CA GLY A 40 30.94 13.24 13.38
C GLY A 40 29.73 13.32 12.43
N PRO A 41 28.67 14.06 12.79
CA PRO A 41 27.45 14.18 11.99
C PRO A 41 27.78 14.81 10.63
N TRP A 42 27.39 14.14 9.56
CA TRP A 42 27.71 14.51 8.18
C TRP A 42 26.86 15.67 7.65
N LEU A 43 25.76 15.99 8.34
CA LEU A 43 24.91 17.15 8.07
C LEU A 43 24.72 17.96 9.35
N VAL A 44 25.10 19.24 9.31
CA VAL A 44 24.91 20.21 10.39
C VAL A 44 24.25 21.45 9.77
N PRO A 45 23.13 21.93 10.32
CA PRO A 45 22.52 23.18 9.88
C PRO A 45 23.52 24.34 9.93
N GLY A 46 23.59 25.17 8.88
CA GLY A 46 24.49 26.33 8.80
C GLY A 46 25.92 26.05 8.35
N ARG A 47 26.24 24.84 7.85
CA ARG A 47 27.56 24.53 7.26
C ARG A 47 27.55 24.78 5.76
N ASP A 48 27.94 25.98 5.33
CA ASP A 48 28.21 26.26 3.92
C ASP A 48 29.50 25.55 3.47
N LEU A 49 29.45 24.92 2.29
CA LEU A 49 30.63 24.34 1.63
C LEU A 49 31.64 25.45 1.32
N VAL A 50 32.69 25.58 2.13
CA VAL A 50 33.84 26.44 1.83
C VAL A 50 34.49 25.95 0.53
N GLN A 51 34.48 26.79 -0.51
CA GLN A 51 35.22 26.54 -1.74
C GLN A 51 36.70 26.39 -1.41
N ARG A 52 37.30 25.27 -1.84
CA ARG A 52 38.75 25.10 -1.85
C ARG A 52 39.36 26.13 -2.79
N THR A 53 39.87 27.23 -2.24
CA THR A 53 40.77 28.13 -2.96
C THR A 53 42.10 27.41 -3.16
N SER A 54 42.47 27.20 -4.43
CA SER A 54 43.76 26.70 -4.85
C SER A 54 44.83 27.78 -4.62
N THR A 55 45.50 27.72 -3.48
CA THR A 55 46.68 28.55 -3.20
C THR A 55 47.91 27.85 -3.77
N ALA A 56 48.25 28.12 -5.03
CA ALA A 56 49.56 27.78 -5.57
C ALA A 56 50.59 28.79 -5.04
N GLN A 57 51.39 28.36 -4.07
CA GLN A 57 52.56 29.08 -3.58
C GLN A 57 53.63 29.09 -4.68
N SER A 58 53.95 30.29 -5.20
CA SER A 58 55.14 30.52 -6.02
C SER A 58 56.26 31.03 -5.11
N LEU A 59 57.27 30.19 -4.89
CA LEU A 59 58.48 30.54 -4.14
C LEU A 59 59.42 31.33 -5.06
N HIS A 60 59.80 32.53 -4.60
CA HIS A 60 60.96 33.28 -5.08
C HIS A 60 62.26 32.51 -4.74
N ASN A 61 63.22 32.48 -5.66
CA ASN A 61 64.55 33.07 -5.42
C ASN A 61 65.48 32.99 -6.65
N THR A 62 66.00 34.16 -7.02
CA THR A 62 67.24 34.41 -7.80
C THR A 62 68.48 34.06 -6.96
N PRO A 63 69.68 33.80 -7.53
CA PRO A 63 70.57 34.92 -7.93
C PRO A 63 71.56 34.68 -9.11
N ALA A 64 71.89 35.77 -9.83
CA ALA A 64 73.21 36.33 -10.30
C ALA A 64 74.40 35.42 -10.74
N PRO A 65 75.56 35.91 -11.29
CA PRO A 65 75.93 37.10 -12.10
C PRO A 65 76.78 36.74 -13.37
N GLU A 66 77.45 37.74 -13.96
CA GLU A 66 78.37 37.82 -15.11
C GLU A 66 79.47 36.73 -15.29
N ALA A 67 79.93 36.60 -16.55
CA ALA A 67 81.14 35.88 -16.98
C ALA A 67 82.44 36.48 -16.41
N PRO A 68 83.54 35.68 -16.28
CA PRO A 68 84.59 35.74 -17.31
C PRO A 68 85.36 34.42 -17.55
N ASP A 69 86.33 34.55 -18.46
CA ASP A 69 87.13 33.58 -19.22
C ASP A 69 88.35 32.96 -18.47
N GLU A 70 88.98 31.97 -19.12
CA GLU A 70 90.35 31.42 -18.98
C GLU A 70 90.74 30.26 -18.01
N ARG A 71 90.90 29.07 -18.63
CA ARG A 71 92.05 28.11 -18.67
C ARG A 71 92.74 27.52 -17.40
N SER A 72 92.47 26.21 -17.18
CA SER A 72 93.36 25.04 -16.85
C SER A 72 94.32 25.06 -15.63
N PRO A 73 94.89 23.92 -15.13
CA PRO A 73 94.79 22.50 -15.57
C PRO A 73 94.52 21.47 -14.41
N ALA A 74 93.69 20.43 -14.62
CA ALA A 74 93.58 19.29 -13.68
C ALA A 74 93.00 18.01 -14.33
N GLY A 75 93.64 17.49 -15.38
CA GLY A 75 93.11 16.40 -16.23
C GLY A 75 92.72 15.10 -15.54
N ALA A 76 93.37 14.72 -14.43
CA ALA A 76 93.05 13.46 -13.72
C ALA A 76 91.90 13.60 -12.69
N LYS A 77 91.66 14.79 -12.16
CA LYS A 77 90.55 15.07 -11.23
C LYS A 77 89.26 15.41 -11.98
N ALA A 78 89.37 16.12 -13.10
CA ALA A 78 88.26 16.46 -13.99
C ALA A 78 87.58 15.23 -14.62
N LEU A 79 88.35 14.21 -15.01
CA LEU A 79 87.77 12.97 -15.53
C LEU A 79 87.00 12.18 -14.46
N LYS A 80 87.49 12.15 -13.22
CA LYS A 80 86.81 11.48 -12.09
C LYS A 80 85.54 12.22 -11.67
N SER A 81 85.57 13.55 -11.65
CA SER A 81 84.37 14.36 -11.37
C SER A 81 83.32 14.24 -12.47
N ALA A 82 83.74 14.19 -13.74
CA ALA A 82 82.83 13.93 -14.86
C ALA A 82 82.21 12.52 -14.80
N GLY A 83 83.00 11.50 -14.44
CA GLY A 83 82.51 10.14 -14.23
C GLY A 83 81.49 10.04 -13.09
N LEU A 84 81.72 10.77 -11.99
CA LEU A 84 80.79 10.84 -10.87
C LEU A 84 79.48 11.55 -11.24
N ALA A 85 79.56 12.66 -11.98
CA ALA A 85 78.39 13.40 -12.48
C ALA A 85 77.54 12.55 -13.44
N LEU A 86 78.17 11.77 -14.32
CA LEU A 86 77.46 10.86 -15.21
C LEU A 86 76.77 9.72 -14.43
N ALA A 87 77.40 9.23 -13.36
CA ALA A 87 76.80 8.22 -12.49
C ALA A 87 75.59 8.76 -11.72
N THR A 88 75.64 10.00 -11.23
CA THR A 88 74.51 10.65 -10.55
C THR A 88 73.34 10.92 -11.50
N GLU A 89 73.61 11.37 -12.73
CA GLU A 89 72.54 11.56 -13.72
C GLU A 89 71.92 10.23 -14.14
N ARG A 90 72.72 9.17 -14.32
CA ARG A 90 72.20 7.83 -14.60
C ARG A 90 71.30 7.31 -13.47
N ALA A 91 71.67 7.54 -12.20
CA ALA A 91 70.84 7.18 -11.06
C ALA A 91 69.52 7.98 -11.03
N LYS A 92 69.56 9.26 -11.41
CA LYS A 92 68.37 10.11 -11.50
C LYS A 92 67.43 9.69 -12.63
N VAL A 93 67.97 9.35 -13.80
CA VAL A 93 67.19 8.79 -14.91
C VAL A 93 66.51 7.48 -14.49
N GLN A 94 67.25 6.57 -13.84
CA GLN A 94 66.66 5.33 -13.31
C GLN A 94 65.56 5.58 -12.28
N GLN A 95 65.74 6.57 -11.39
CA GLN A 95 64.72 6.94 -10.42
C GLN A 95 63.45 7.49 -11.10
N LEU A 96 63.60 8.36 -12.10
CA LEU A 96 62.47 8.91 -12.85
C LEU A 96 61.75 7.84 -13.69
N GLU A 97 62.48 6.86 -14.23
CA GLU A 97 61.87 5.73 -14.95
C GLU A 97 61.01 4.87 -14.01
N VAL A 98 61.48 4.60 -12.80
CA VAL A 98 60.71 3.89 -11.77
C VAL A 98 59.48 4.70 -11.38
N GLU A 99 59.62 6.01 -11.16
CA GLU A 99 58.49 6.89 -10.83
C GLU A 99 57.45 6.94 -11.95
N LEU A 100 57.87 7.03 -13.21
CA LEU A 100 56.99 6.96 -14.38
C LEU A 100 56.25 5.62 -14.47
N GLN A 101 56.91 4.51 -14.17
CA GLN A 101 56.25 3.20 -14.12
C GLN A 101 55.18 3.14 -13.03
N VAL A 102 55.46 3.68 -11.84
CA VAL A 102 54.48 3.76 -10.73
C VAL A 102 53.28 4.63 -11.11
N LEU A 103 53.52 5.81 -11.68
CA LEU A 103 52.45 6.71 -12.11
C LEU A 103 51.60 6.11 -13.23
N ARG A 104 52.19 5.40 -14.19
CA ARG A 104 51.46 4.68 -15.23
C ARG A 104 50.58 3.57 -14.64
N ALA A 105 51.11 2.81 -13.68
CA ALA A 105 50.34 1.77 -13.00
C ALA A 105 49.17 2.38 -12.21
N ALA A 106 49.38 3.52 -11.54
CA ALA A 106 48.31 4.23 -10.83
C ALA A 106 47.25 4.77 -11.81
N ASN A 107 47.67 5.38 -12.92
CA ASN A 107 46.75 5.89 -13.95
C ASN A 107 45.90 4.77 -14.55
N ASN A 108 46.51 3.62 -14.87
CA ASN A 108 45.78 2.45 -15.36
C ASN A 108 44.72 1.99 -14.34
N ARG A 109 45.04 1.96 -13.04
CA ARG A 109 44.06 1.63 -11.98
C ARG A 109 42.92 2.65 -11.95
N HIS A 110 43.22 3.95 -12.03
CA HIS A 110 42.20 4.98 -12.06
C HIS A 110 41.29 4.88 -13.29
N GLN A 111 41.86 4.58 -14.47
CA GLN A 111 41.09 4.35 -15.69
C GLN A 111 40.18 3.14 -15.57
N THR A 112 40.67 2.02 -15.01
CA THR A 112 39.81 0.84 -14.79
C THR A 112 38.68 1.13 -13.80
N HIS A 113 38.95 1.89 -12.74
CA HIS A 113 37.93 2.26 -11.77
C HIS A 113 36.89 3.22 -12.37
N ALA A 114 37.32 4.18 -13.18
CA ALA A 114 36.41 5.07 -13.90
C ALA A 114 35.49 4.29 -14.85
N ALA A 115 36.04 3.32 -15.60
CA ALA A 115 35.25 2.47 -16.49
C ALA A 115 34.20 1.62 -15.75
N LEU A 116 34.54 1.12 -14.54
CA LEU A 116 33.58 0.39 -13.69
C LEU A 116 32.44 1.30 -13.21
N LEU A 117 32.77 2.52 -12.76
CA LEU A 117 31.75 3.50 -12.35
C LEU A 117 30.84 3.90 -13.51
N ASP A 118 31.38 4.08 -14.70
CA ASP A 118 30.59 4.38 -15.89
C ASP A 118 29.62 3.23 -16.23
N ALA A 119 30.07 1.97 -16.09
CA ALA A 119 29.21 0.80 -16.27
C ALA A 119 28.08 0.75 -15.24
N ASP A 120 28.37 1.02 -13.97
CA ASP A 120 27.36 1.06 -12.89
C ASP A 120 26.33 2.18 -13.13
N VAL A 121 26.77 3.37 -13.56
CA VAL A 121 25.88 4.48 -13.91
C VAL A 121 24.97 4.11 -15.08
N MET A 122 25.50 3.42 -16.09
CA MET A 122 24.69 2.96 -17.23
C MET A 122 23.66 1.91 -16.82
N LEU A 123 24.04 0.95 -15.97
CA LEU A 123 23.12 -0.05 -15.43
C LEU A 123 22.02 0.60 -14.60
N GLY A 124 22.38 1.55 -13.72
CA GLY A 124 21.40 2.30 -12.93
C GLY A 124 20.41 3.09 -13.79
N ARG A 125 20.87 3.68 -14.90
CA ARG A 125 19.99 4.35 -15.88
C ARG A 125 19.04 3.38 -16.58
N GLN A 126 19.52 2.19 -16.95
CA GLN A 126 18.68 1.15 -17.56
C GLN A 126 17.59 0.68 -16.59
N GLN A 127 17.97 0.36 -15.35
CA GLN A 127 17.02 -0.04 -14.31
C GLN A 127 15.98 1.06 -14.02
N ALA A 128 16.40 2.32 -13.96
CA ALA A 128 15.47 3.44 -13.77
C ALA A 128 14.47 3.58 -14.94
N ALA A 129 14.93 3.36 -16.17
CA ALA A 129 14.07 3.38 -17.35
C ALA A 129 13.05 2.22 -17.34
N GLU A 130 13.49 1.02 -16.94
CA GLU A 130 12.61 -0.15 -16.77
C GLU A 130 11.55 0.07 -15.69
N LEU A 131 11.96 0.54 -14.51
CA LEU A 131 11.04 0.88 -13.41
C LEU A 131 9.99 1.88 -13.86
N SER A 132 10.41 2.96 -14.53
CA SER A 132 9.49 3.95 -15.09
C SER A 132 8.51 3.36 -16.12
N GLY A 133 8.95 2.36 -16.90
CA GLY A 133 8.10 1.64 -17.84
C GLY A 133 7.04 0.80 -17.14
N VAL A 134 7.43 0.04 -16.12
CA VAL A 134 6.52 -0.79 -15.31
C VAL A 134 5.53 0.06 -14.54
N GLU A 135 5.95 1.18 -13.95
CA GLU A 135 5.07 2.12 -13.25
C GLU A 135 4.00 2.69 -14.19
N ARG A 136 4.38 3.07 -15.41
CA ARG A 136 3.43 3.53 -16.44
C ARG A 136 2.41 2.46 -16.81
N GLU A 137 2.84 1.20 -16.90
CA GLU A 137 1.95 0.08 -17.21
C GLU A 137 0.98 -0.22 -16.05
N ILE A 138 1.47 -0.18 -14.80
CA ILE A 138 0.61 -0.28 -13.61
C ILE A 138 -0.47 0.81 -13.61
N ASP A 139 -0.10 2.05 -13.91
CA ASP A 139 -1.05 3.17 -13.95
C ASP A 139 -2.04 3.06 -15.12
N ARG A 140 -1.60 2.50 -16.25
CA ARG A 140 -2.50 2.17 -17.37
C ARG A 140 -3.52 1.11 -16.96
N LEU A 141 -3.05 -0.02 -16.43
CA LEU A 141 -3.91 -1.14 -16.01
C LEU A 141 -4.89 -0.71 -14.90
N ARG A 142 -4.46 0.12 -13.95
CA ARG A 142 -5.34 0.70 -12.92
C ARG A 142 -6.45 1.56 -13.54
N ARG A 143 -6.14 2.37 -14.55
CA ARG A 143 -7.13 3.17 -15.28
C ARG A 143 -8.11 2.30 -16.04
N GLU A 144 -7.63 1.27 -16.74
CA GLU A 144 -8.48 0.29 -17.45
C GLU A 144 -9.39 -0.49 -16.48
N LEU A 145 -8.87 -0.88 -15.32
CA LEU A 145 -9.66 -1.52 -14.27
C LEU A 145 -10.74 -0.58 -13.72
N ALA A 146 -10.44 0.72 -13.57
CA ALA A 146 -11.42 1.71 -13.14
C ALA A 146 -12.54 1.93 -14.19
N THR A 147 -12.19 1.99 -15.49
CA THR A 147 -13.18 2.20 -16.56
C THR A 147 -14.09 0.97 -16.73
N THR A 148 -13.52 -0.23 -16.75
CA THR A 148 -14.28 -1.48 -16.83
C THR A 148 -15.23 -1.66 -15.64
N ASN A 149 -14.78 -1.34 -14.42
CA ASN A 149 -15.65 -1.36 -13.25
C ASN A 149 -16.81 -0.35 -13.33
N ARG A 150 -16.58 0.85 -13.88
CA ARG A 150 -17.65 1.81 -14.14
C ARG A 150 -18.66 1.27 -15.16
N GLN A 151 -18.19 0.71 -16.27
CA GLN A 151 -19.04 0.09 -17.28
C GLN A 151 -19.88 -1.05 -16.70
N LEU A 152 -19.30 -1.91 -15.87
CA LEU A 152 -20.02 -2.97 -15.17
C LEU A 152 -21.09 -2.41 -14.21
N SER A 153 -20.77 -1.34 -13.47
CA SER A 153 -21.75 -0.66 -12.61
C SER A 153 -22.92 -0.11 -13.43
N ASP A 154 -22.66 0.54 -14.56
CA ASP A 154 -23.70 1.16 -15.38
C ASP A 154 -24.57 0.11 -16.09
N LEU A 155 -23.97 -0.97 -16.61
CA LEU A 155 -24.71 -2.11 -17.12
C LEU A 155 -25.60 -2.75 -16.04
N ARG A 156 -25.10 -2.90 -14.81
CA ARG A 156 -25.90 -3.38 -13.67
C ARG A 156 -27.03 -2.42 -13.29
N LYS A 157 -26.88 -1.11 -13.46
CA LYS A 157 -27.95 -0.13 -13.27
C LYS A 157 -29.01 -0.24 -14.36
N LYS A 158 -28.60 -0.30 -15.63
CA LYS A 158 -29.50 -0.49 -16.78
C LYS A 158 -30.30 -1.79 -16.67
N LEU A 159 -29.64 -2.90 -16.33
CA LEU A 159 -30.31 -4.19 -16.11
C LEU A 159 -31.33 -4.12 -14.97
N ARG A 160 -31.03 -3.37 -13.89
CA ARG A 160 -31.98 -3.15 -12.79
C ARG A 160 -33.20 -2.32 -13.21
N ALA A 161 -33.02 -1.34 -14.10
CA ALA A 161 -34.13 -0.56 -14.64
C ALA A 161 -35.05 -1.43 -15.49
N VAL A 162 -34.50 -2.23 -16.41
CA VAL A 162 -35.28 -3.17 -17.26
C VAL A 162 -36.04 -4.20 -16.41
N ARG A 163 -35.40 -4.79 -15.40
CA ARG A 163 -36.06 -5.75 -14.49
C ARG A 163 -37.14 -5.14 -13.60
N LYS A 164 -37.21 -3.80 -13.47
CA LYS A 164 -38.27 -3.13 -12.71
C LYS A 164 -39.62 -3.22 -13.43
N ASP A 165 -39.59 -3.30 -14.76
CA ASP A 165 -40.79 -3.35 -15.61
C ASP A 165 -41.38 -4.77 -15.69
N GLU A 166 -40.57 -5.81 -15.44
CA GLU A 166 -40.99 -7.22 -15.39
C GLU A 166 -41.37 -7.66 -13.95
N ALA A 167 -42.20 -6.85 -13.29
CA ALA A 167 -42.59 -7.12 -11.91
C ALA A 167 -43.56 -8.30 -11.82
N VAL A 168 -43.21 -9.31 -11.02
CA VAL A 168 -44.13 -10.36 -10.58
C VAL A 168 -45.34 -9.70 -9.88
N PRO A 169 -46.58 -10.13 -10.16
CA PRO A 169 -47.77 -9.64 -9.46
C PRO A 169 -47.60 -9.66 -7.94
N ASP A 170 -48.12 -8.64 -7.27
CA ASP A 170 -47.87 -8.39 -5.85
C ASP A 170 -48.30 -9.54 -4.94
N GLN A 171 -49.41 -10.20 -5.30
CA GLN A 171 -49.96 -11.39 -4.69
C GLN A 171 -50.37 -12.35 -5.83
N VAL A 172 -49.82 -13.55 -5.81
CA VAL A 172 -50.08 -14.61 -6.80
C VAL A 172 -51.00 -15.69 -6.21
N PHE A 173 -50.97 -15.88 -4.89
CA PHE A 173 -51.81 -16.84 -4.18
C PHE A 173 -52.67 -16.18 -3.09
N LEU A 174 -53.90 -16.67 -2.91
CA LEU A 174 -54.79 -16.23 -1.83
C LEU A 174 -54.34 -16.74 -0.45
N ASP A 175 -53.74 -17.93 -0.42
CA ASP A 175 -53.15 -18.54 0.76
C ASP A 175 -51.82 -17.83 1.10
N PRO A 176 -51.73 -17.11 2.24
CA PRO A 176 -50.55 -16.31 2.58
C PRO A 176 -49.26 -17.11 2.71
N ASP A 177 -49.34 -18.37 3.18
CA ASP A 177 -48.17 -19.23 3.34
C ASP A 177 -47.62 -19.65 1.97
N LYS A 178 -48.51 -20.02 1.03
CA LYS A 178 -48.14 -20.36 -0.34
C LYS A 178 -47.62 -19.16 -1.12
N ASP A 179 -48.22 -17.98 -0.93
CA ASP A 179 -47.77 -16.75 -1.57
C ASP A 179 -46.35 -16.39 -1.11
N PHE A 180 -46.09 -16.48 0.20
CA PHE A 180 -44.77 -16.25 0.76
C PHE A 180 -43.74 -17.27 0.27
N ASP A 181 -44.05 -18.57 0.29
CA ASP A 181 -43.15 -19.63 -0.21
C ASP A 181 -42.79 -19.40 -1.69
N PHE A 182 -43.78 -19.07 -2.53
CA PHE A 182 -43.53 -18.73 -3.92
C PHE A 182 -42.60 -17.52 -4.08
N ARG A 183 -42.86 -16.42 -3.35
CA ARG A 183 -42.03 -15.21 -3.39
C ARG A 183 -40.60 -15.48 -2.92
N LEU A 184 -40.43 -16.29 -1.88
CA LEU A 184 -39.14 -16.66 -1.36
C LEU A 184 -38.34 -17.51 -2.37
N LYS A 185 -38.99 -18.53 -2.96
CA LYS A 185 -38.40 -19.36 -4.02
C LYS A 185 -38.04 -18.53 -5.25
N TYR A 186 -38.90 -17.61 -5.68
CA TYR A 186 -38.61 -16.69 -6.76
C TYR A 186 -37.40 -15.81 -6.44
N SER A 187 -37.34 -15.24 -5.23
CA SER A 187 -36.20 -14.44 -4.79
C SER A 187 -34.90 -15.23 -4.82
N TRP A 188 -34.90 -16.48 -4.36
CA TRP A 188 -33.74 -17.37 -4.46
C TRP A 188 -33.35 -17.65 -5.90
N ALA A 189 -34.31 -17.98 -6.76
CA ALA A 189 -34.06 -18.31 -8.16
C ALA A 189 -33.43 -17.16 -8.96
N VAL A 190 -33.77 -15.91 -8.61
CA VAL A 190 -33.23 -14.68 -9.21
C VAL A 190 -31.89 -14.27 -8.57
N GLN A 191 -31.71 -14.50 -7.27
CA GLN A 191 -30.51 -14.07 -6.54
C GLN A 191 -29.33 -15.03 -6.71
N ILE A 192 -29.59 -16.33 -6.82
CA ILE A 192 -28.56 -17.36 -6.93
C ILE A 192 -28.42 -17.78 -8.40
N PRO A 193 -27.23 -17.63 -9.01
CA PRO A 193 -26.98 -18.09 -10.38
C PRO A 193 -27.34 -19.56 -10.56
N ALA A 194 -27.84 -19.93 -11.75
CA ALA A 194 -28.27 -21.31 -12.02
C ALA A 194 -27.18 -22.35 -11.73
N SER A 195 -25.91 -22.02 -12.02
CA SER A 195 -24.74 -22.86 -11.75
C SER A 195 -24.44 -23.07 -10.26
N GLU A 196 -24.89 -22.17 -9.39
CA GLU A 196 -24.60 -22.20 -7.96
C GLU A 196 -25.73 -22.82 -7.13
N LYS A 197 -26.92 -23.02 -7.71
CA LYS A 197 -28.13 -23.49 -6.99
C LYS A 197 -27.94 -24.82 -6.26
N SER A 198 -27.15 -25.73 -6.83
CA SER A 198 -26.85 -27.02 -6.21
C SER A 198 -25.97 -26.89 -4.96
N ARG A 199 -25.05 -25.91 -4.96
CA ARG A 199 -24.16 -25.62 -3.83
C ARG A 199 -24.82 -24.72 -2.79
N LEU A 200 -25.76 -23.87 -3.20
CA LEU A 200 -26.46 -22.90 -2.37
C LEU A 200 -27.98 -23.16 -2.37
N PRO A 201 -28.44 -24.34 -1.90
CA PRO A 201 -29.87 -24.63 -1.79
C PRO A 201 -30.51 -23.81 -0.66
N LEU A 202 -31.83 -23.62 -0.74
CA LEU A 202 -32.59 -23.07 0.39
C LEU A 202 -32.65 -24.10 1.53
N GLY A 203 -32.17 -23.70 2.71
CA GLY A 203 -32.31 -24.48 3.94
C GLY A 203 -33.76 -24.61 4.42
N ARG A 204 -33.99 -25.55 5.33
CA ARG A 204 -35.31 -25.82 5.92
C ARG A 204 -35.73 -24.66 6.83
N TYR A 205 -36.99 -24.25 6.71
CA TYR A 205 -37.55 -23.18 7.54
C TYR A 205 -39.00 -23.44 7.93
N ARG A 206 -39.47 -22.68 8.92
CA ARG A 206 -40.88 -22.56 9.32
C ARG A 206 -41.27 -21.10 9.45
N ILE A 207 -42.55 -20.84 9.32
CA ILE A 207 -43.17 -19.52 9.46
C ILE A 207 -43.76 -19.45 10.87
N GLY A 208 -43.28 -18.51 11.69
CA GLY A 208 -43.88 -18.20 12.99
C GLY A 208 -45.20 -17.44 12.84
N GLY A 209 -46.10 -17.56 13.81
CA GLY A 209 -47.47 -17.04 13.70
C GLY A 209 -47.59 -15.54 13.39
N GLU A 210 -46.67 -14.71 13.90
CA GLU A 210 -46.68 -13.26 13.69
C GLU A 210 -45.89 -12.81 12.45
N PHE A 211 -45.16 -13.72 11.80
CA PHE A 211 -44.21 -13.34 10.76
C PHE A 211 -44.90 -12.77 9.52
N LEU A 212 -45.89 -13.48 8.96
CA LEU A 212 -46.58 -13.03 7.75
C LEU A 212 -47.33 -11.71 7.97
N ARG A 213 -47.89 -11.51 9.17
CA ARG A 213 -48.52 -10.25 9.55
C ARG A 213 -47.50 -9.11 9.58
N SER A 214 -46.43 -9.26 10.36
CA SER A 214 -45.39 -8.23 10.49
C SER A 214 -44.67 -7.92 9.17
N LEU A 215 -44.54 -8.90 8.27
CA LEU A 215 -44.01 -8.71 6.92
C LEU A 215 -44.98 -7.90 6.04
N ARG A 216 -46.28 -8.25 6.04
CA ARG A 216 -47.31 -7.56 5.25
C ARG A 216 -47.49 -6.11 5.68
N ASP A 217 -47.30 -5.81 6.96
CA ASP A 217 -47.35 -4.45 7.50
C ASP A 217 -46.20 -3.56 6.98
N GLN A 218 -45.18 -4.14 6.32
CA GLN A 218 -44.11 -3.39 5.68
C GLN A 218 -44.51 -2.94 4.27
N PRO A 219 -43.99 -1.78 3.79
CA PRO A 219 -44.11 -1.39 2.39
C PRO A 219 -43.57 -2.47 1.45
N GLN A 220 -44.17 -2.60 0.26
CA GLN A 220 -43.86 -3.68 -0.70
C GLN A 220 -42.36 -3.76 -1.05
N GLU A 221 -41.67 -2.62 -1.17
CA GLU A 221 -40.22 -2.58 -1.40
C GLU A 221 -39.41 -3.22 -0.26
N LYS A 222 -39.87 -3.03 0.98
CA LYS A 222 -39.25 -3.58 2.18
C LYS A 222 -39.53 -5.07 2.30
N GLN A 223 -40.72 -5.53 1.90
CA GLN A 223 -41.02 -6.96 1.79
C GLN A 223 -40.06 -7.67 0.81
N LYS A 224 -39.81 -7.07 -0.35
CA LYS A 224 -38.84 -7.59 -1.33
C LYS A 224 -37.42 -7.67 -0.75
N LYS A 225 -36.99 -6.67 0.03
CA LYS A 225 -35.70 -6.69 0.73
C LYS A 225 -35.65 -7.75 1.84
N ALA A 226 -36.74 -7.93 2.58
CA ALA A 226 -36.85 -8.97 3.59
C ALA A 226 -36.70 -10.37 2.97
N CYS A 227 -37.38 -10.65 1.84
CA CYS A 227 -37.24 -11.92 1.13
C CYS A 227 -35.78 -12.20 0.75
N LYS A 228 -35.05 -11.21 0.22
CA LYS A 228 -33.62 -11.34 -0.09
C LYS A 228 -32.77 -11.63 1.14
N ALA A 229 -33.05 -10.97 2.26
CA ALA A 229 -32.36 -11.21 3.51
C ALA A 229 -32.62 -12.62 4.06
N ILE A 230 -33.85 -13.12 3.90
CA ILE A 230 -34.22 -14.48 4.28
C ILE A 230 -33.54 -15.51 3.38
N VAL A 231 -33.42 -15.26 2.06
CA VAL A 231 -32.62 -16.12 1.17
C VAL A 231 -31.17 -16.20 1.64
N ASP A 232 -30.54 -15.07 1.96
CA ASP A 232 -29.16 -15.05 2.47
C ASP A 232 -29.02 -15.83 3.78
N LEU A 233 -30.04 -15.76 4.64
CA LEU A 233 -30.11 -16.54 5.88
C LEU A 233 -30.24 -18.04 5.61
N LEU A 234 -31.17 -18.46 4.75
CA LEU A 234 -31.50 -19.86 4.52
C LEU A 234 -30.46 -20.59 3.66
N VAL A 235 -29.77 -19.88 2.78
CA VAL A 235 -28.58 -20.40 2.09
C VAL A 235 -27.40 -20.58 3.05
N ASN A 236 -27.44 -19.88 4.20
CA ASN A 236 -26.43 -19.94 5.26
C ASN A 236 -25.01 -19.60 4.77
N ASP A 237 -24.90 -18.58 3.92
CA ASP A 237 -23.60 -18.07 3.44
C ASP A 237 -22.95 -17.19 4.53
N PRO A 238 -21.80 -17.59 5.11
CA PRO A 238 -21.17 -16.84 6.20
C PRO A 238 -20.81 -15.41 5.84
N ALA A 239 -20.37 -15.15 4.61
CA ALA A 239 -19.97 -13.82 4.17
C ALA A 239 -21.17 -12.87 4.13
N LYS A 240 -22.32 -13.36 3.63
CA LYS A 240 -23.56 -12.57 3.57
C LYS A 240 -24.17 -12.37 4.94
N LEU A 241 -24.14 -13.39 5.81
CA LEU A 241 -24.62 -13.29 7.19
C LEU A 241 -23.80 -12.27 8.01
N SER A 242 -22.48 -12.26 7.84
CA SER A 242 -21.61 -11.25 8.45
C SER A 242 -21.93 -9.85 7.92
N ALA A 243 -22.10 -9.69 6.61
CA ALA A 243 -22.47 -8.40 6.01
C ALA A 243 -23.83 -7.89 6.49
N ARG A 244 -24.73 -8.79 6.93
CA ARG A 244 -26.04 -8.46 7.51
C ARG A 244 -26.01 -8.33 9.03
N GLU A 245 -24.83 -8.35 9.65
CA GLU A 245 -24.61 -8.34 11.09
C GLU A 245 -25.59 -9.28 11.83
N ALA A 246 -25.60 -10.57 11.46
CA ALA A 246 -26.44 -11.53 12.16
C ALA A 246 -25.91 -11.80 13.58
N HIS A 247 -26.72 -11.56 14.62
CA HIS A 247 -26.33 -11.79 16.01
C HIS A 247 -27.52 -12.13 16.91
N GLN A 248 -27.23 -12.74 18.06
CA GLN A 248 -28.23 -13.10 19.05
C GLN A 248 -28.97 -11.87 19.57
N LEU A 249 -30.30 -11.96 19.67
CA LEU A 249 -31.10 -10.96 20.32
C LEU A 249 -30.93 -11.11 21.83
N ARG A 250 -30.59 -10.02 22.52
CA ARG A 250 -30.41 -10.00 23.98
C ARG A 250 -31.64 -9.42 24.67
N THR A 251 -31.89 -9.85 25.91
CA THR A 251 -33.03 -9.39 26.72
C THR A 251 -32.96 -7.92 27.09
N ALA A 252 -31.75 -7.34 27.17
CA ALA A 252 -31.54 -5.91 27.27
C ALA A 252 -30.35 -5.47 26.39
N ALA A 253 -30.22 -4.15 26.19
CA ALA A 253 -29.19 -3.55 25.35
C ALA A 253 -27.76 -3.64 25.93
N SER A 254 -27.61 -4.01 27.21
CA SER A 254 -26.29 -4.11 27.86
C SER A 254 -25.48 -5.32 27.35
N GLY A 255 -24.17 -5.14 27.23
CA GLY A 255 -23.26 -6.12 26.61
C GLY A 255 -23.20 -7.50 27.30
N GLY A 256 -23.67 -7.60 28.55
CA GLY A 256 -23.71 -8.84 29.33
C GLY A 256 -25.10 -9.51 29.42
N SER A 257 -26.12 -8.95 28.77
CA SER A 257 -27.46 -9.52 28.86
C SER A 257 -27.55 -10.89 28.17
N PRO A 258 -28.24 -11.87 28.76
CA PRO A 258 -28.41 -13.18 28.17
C PRO A 258 -29.17 -13.09 26.84
N ALA A 259 -28.93 -14.05 25.97
CA ALA A 259 -29.70 -14.20 24.75
C ALA A 259 -31.16 -14.54 25.08
N VAL A 260 -32.08 -14.03 24.26
CA VAL A 260 -33.48 -14.41 24.32
C VAL A 260 -33.58 -15.86 23.84
N THR A 261 -34.05 -16.74 24.74
CA THR A 261 -34.21 -18.17 24.47
C THR A 261 -35.62 -18.66 24.82
N ARG A 262 -36.03 -19.79 24.25
CA ARG A 262 -37.27 -20.51 24.59
C ARG A 262 -37.01 -22.02 24.64
N ASN A 263 -38.03 -22.82 24.95
CA ASN A 263 -37.94 -24.28 25.02
C ASN A 263 -36.78 -24.75 25.93
N GLY A 264 -36.67 -24.14 27.12
CA GLY A 264 -35.60 -24.48 28.07
C GLY A 264 -34.19 -24.10 27.60
N GLY A 265 -34.05 -23.13 26.68
CA GLY A 265 -32.74 -22.67 26.19
C GLY A 265 -32.31 -23.29 24.86
N GLN A 266 -33.08 -24.26 24.34
CA GLN A 266 -32.75 -24.99 23.11
C GLN A 266 -32.90 -24.14 21.84
N ASP A 267 -33.85 -23.22 21.86
CA ASP A 267 -34.10 -22.30 20.75
C ASP A 267 -33.58 -20.91 21.11
N VAL A 268 -32.72 -20.36 20.26
CA VAL A 268 -32.11 -19.04 20.48
C VAL A 268 -32.66 -18.05 19.46
N CYS A 269 -33.05 -16.86 19.93
CA CYS A 269 -33.51 -15.78 19.07
C CYS A 269 -32.33 -14.99 18.51
N TRP A 270 -32.37 -14.73 17.22
CA TRP A 270 -31.37 -13.99 16.48
C TRP A 270 -32.04 -12.83 15.75
N ARG A 271 -31.25 -11.79 15.48
CA ARG A 271 -31.62 -10.70 14.60
C ARG A 271 -30.61 -10.56 13.47
N LEU A 272 -31.09 -10.15 12.32
CA LEU A 272 -30.26 -9.74 11.18
C LEU A 272 -30.82 -8.47 10.55
N TYR A 273 -29.97 -7.68 9.91
CA TYR A 273 -30.39 -6.47 9.23
C TYR A 273 -30.98 -6.77 7.85
N ILE A 274 -32.17 -6.24 7.61
CA ILE A 274 -32.75 -6.16 6.27
C ILE A 274 -32.20 -4.92 5.57
N GLU A 275 -32.03 -3.83 6.32
CA GLU A 275 -31.47 -2.56 5.87
C GLU A 275 -30.45 -2.02 6.89
N GLN A 276 -29.47 -1.26 6.42
CA GLN A 276 -28.45 -0.61 7.24
C GLN A 276 -28.33 0.86 6.81
N ASN A 277 -27.87 1.72 7.71
CA ASN A 277 -27.59 3.13 7.44
C ASN A 277 -28.80 3.94 6.93
N VAL A 278 -30.01 3.59 7.37
CA VAL A 278 -31.25 4.30 7.04
C VAL A 278 -32.09 4.53 8.28
N ALA A 279 -32.79 5.66 8.36
CA ALA A 279 -33.74 5.93 9.43
C ALA A 279 -34.82 4.83 9.46
N ALA A 280 -35.20 4.40 10.65
CA ALA A 280 -36.16 3.31 10.85
C ALA A 280 -35.73 2.01 10.11
N ALA A 281 -34.44 1.65 10.13
CA ALA A 281 -33.95 0.44 9.47
C ALA A 281 -34.67 -0.82 9.96
N ARG A 282 -35.09 -1.71 9.04
CA ARG A 282 -35.79 -2.94 9.41
C ARG A 282 -34.80 -4.05 9.76
N ARG A 283 -35.19 -4.87 10.73
CA ARG A 283 -34.49 -6.09 11.14
C ARG A 283 -35.45 -7.28 11.05
N LEU A 284 -34.88 -8.43 10.70
CA LEU A 284 -35.57 -9.72 10.79
C LEU A 284 -35.20 -10.35 12.12
N HIS A 285 -36.21 -10.78 12.89
CA HIS A 285 -36.04 -11.68 14.02
C HIS A 285 -36.37 -13.10 13.59
N TYR A 286 -35.55 -14.05 14.01
CA TYR A 286 -35.72 -15.48 13.71
C TYR A 286 -35.17 -16.34 14.85
N TRP A 287 -35.68 -17.55 14.96
CA TRP A 287 -35.16 -18.55 15.89
C TRP A 287 -34.27 -19.55 15.17
N LYS A 288 -33.13 -19.85 15.78
CA LYS A 288 -32.38 -21.07 15.46
C LYS A 288 -32.88 -22.16 16.40
N CYS A 289 -33.63 -23.11 15.85
CA CYS A 289 -34.18 -24.21 16.62
C CYS A 289 -33.15 -25.34 16.78
N ALA A 290 -33.27 -26.13 17.84
CA ALA A 290 -32.36 -27.24 18.11
C ALA A 290 -32.41 -28.36 17.05
N ASP A 291 -33.51 -28.48 16.32
CA ASP A 291 -33.68 -29.40 15.17
C ASP A 291 -32.97 -28.92 13.88
N GLY A 292 -32.27 -27.79 13.95
CA GLY A 292 -31.57 -27.17 12.81
C GLY A 292 -32.47 -26.40 11.85
N VAL A 293 -33.77 -26.28 12.14
CA VAL A 293 -34.71 -25.48 11.35
C VAL A 293 -34.65 -24.02 11.76
N ILE A 294 -34.75 -23.13 10.76
CA ILE A 294 -34.90 -21.69 11.01
C ILE A 294 -36.37 -21.34 11.09
N GLU A 295 -36.82 -20.74 12.19
CA GLU A 295 -38.18 -20.21 12.31
C GLU A 295 -38.17 -18.69 12.13
N LEU A 296 -38.87 -18.21 11.10
CA LEU A 296 -39.03 -16.79 10.83
C LEU A 296 -40.05 -16.21 11.82
N ALA A 297 -39.65 -15.25 12.65
CA ALA A 297 -40.48 -14.78 13.76
C ALA A 297 -41.20 -13.47 13.44
N SER A 298 -40.47 -12.42 13.06
CA SER A 298 -41.06 -11.12 12.73
C SER A 298 -40.11 -10.20 11.97
N VAL A 299 -40.69 -9.20 11.29
CA VAL A 299 -39.96 -8.05 10.73
C VAL A 299 -40.28 -6.81 11.55
N THR A 300 -39.26 -6.21 12.15
CA THR A 300 -39.38 -5.07 13.07
C THR A 300 -38.63 -3.86 12.57
N VAL A 301 -39.07 -2.68 12.97
CA VAL A 301 -38.35 -1.42 12.77
C VAL A 301 -37.40 -1.23 13.94
N HIS A 302 -36.15 -0.86 13.64
CA HIS A 302 -35.26 -0.33 14.66
C HIS A 302 -35.68 1.10 14.97
N ASP A 303 -36.27 1.33 16.14
CA ASP A 303 -36.44 2.68 16.67
C ASP A 303 -35.05 3.20 17.01
N GLY A 304 -34.60 4.15 16.20
CA GLY A 304 -33.29 4.78 16.27
C GLY A 304 -33.45 6.27 16.09
N THR A 305 -34.26 6.88 16.94
CA THR A 305 -34.27 8.31 17.30
C THR A 305 -35.07 8.44 18.59
N GLN A 306 -34.41 8.32 19.74
CA GLN A 306 -34.72 9.30 20.79
C GLN A 306 -33.92 10.54 20.41
N ALA A 307 -34.64 11.63 20.16
CA ALA A 307 -34.05 12.97 20.14
C ALA A 307 -33.61 13.35 21.56
#